data_AF-A0AAD7Z7H8-F1
#
_entry.id   AF-A0AAD7Z7H8-F1
#
_cell.length_a   1.000
_cell.length_b   1.000
_cell.length_c   1.000
_cell.angle_alpha   90.00
_cell.angle_beta   90.00
_cell.angle_gamma   90.00
#
_symmetry.space_group_name_H-M   'P 1'
#
loop_
_entity.id
_entity.type
_entity.pdbx_description
1 polymer ?
#
loop_
_entity_poly.entity_id
_entity_poly.type
_entity_poly.pdbx_seq_one_letter_code
_entity_poly.pdbx_strand_id
1 'polypeptide(L)'
;MVLSDGRRLVPHTDSRAQSGSSNIIPVHPDFRMIILANRPGFPFLGNDFFGALGDLFSCHAVDNPSPESELSLLEQYGPNVPGKIIMRLVKAFGELRSMADQGLVQYPYSTREVVNIVKHLQEFPNESLASVVRNVFDFDSYSKEVQEILVQTLHKHE
;
A
#
# COMPACT_ATOMS: atom_id res chain seq x y z
N MET A 1 2.38 -12.69 -27.35
CA MET A 1 1.61 -13.35 -26.27
C MET A 1 0.44 -14.12 -26.90
N VAL A 2 0.17 -15.37 -26.49
CA VAL A 2 -0.99 -16.13 -26.97
C VAL A 2 -2.10 -16.04 -25.93
N LEU A 3 -3.33 -15.76 -26.37
CA LEU A 3 -4.53 -15.68 -25.54
C LEU A 3 -5.16 -17.07 -25.39
N SER A 4 -5.99 -17.24 -24.37
CA SER A 4 -6.68 -18.52 -24.08
C SER A 4 -7.61 -18.98 -25.21
N ASP A 5 -8.07 -18.06 -26.06
CA ASP A 5 -8.89 -18.33 -27.24
C ASP A 5 -8.06 -18.62 -28.51
N GLY A 6 -6.74 -18.74 -28.38
CA GLY A 6 -5.83 -19.03 -29.49
C GLY A 6 -5.39 -17.81 -30.31
N ARG A 7 -5.94 -16.62 -30.07
CA ARG A 7 -5.47 -15.39 -30.71
C ARG A 7 -4.08 -15.01 -30.20
N ARG A 8 -3.34 -14.21 -30.97
CA ARG A 8 -1.98 -13.81 -30.63
C ARG A 8 -1.81 -12.30 -30.68
N LEU A 9 -1.36 -11.72 -29.56
CA LEU A 9 -0.86 -10.35 -29.52
C LEU A 9 0.53 -10.28 -30.13
N VAL A 10 0.73 -9.33 -31.05
CA VAL A 10 2.02 -9.04 -31.69
C VAL A 10 2.32 -7.53 -31.64
N PRO A 11 3.59 -7.11 -31.60
CA PRO A 11 3.95 -5.71 -31.77
C PRO A 11 3.40 -5.14 -33.08
N HIS A 12 3.06 -3.84 -33.12
CA HIS A 12 2.62 -3.18 -34.35
C HIS A 12 3.64 -3.31 -35.50
N THR A 13 4.93 -3.40 -35.16
CA THR A 13 6.06 -3.55 -36.10
C THR A 13 6.26 -4.98 -36.61
N ASP A 14 5.55 -5.96 -36.07
CA ASP A 14 5.63 -7.34 -36.49
C ASP A 14 5.04 -7.51 -37.90
N SER A 15 5.70 -8.25 -38.78
CA SER A 15 5.19 -8.48 -40.15
C SER A 15 3.80 -9.12 -40.17
N ARG A 16 3.46 -9.91 -39.15
CA ARG A 16 2.13 -10.52 -38.99
C ARG A 16 1.04 -9.48 -38.72
N ALA A 17 1.39 -8.30 -38.21
CA ALA A 17 0.42 -7.24 -37.97
C ALA A 17 -0.28 -6.77 -39.25
N GLN A 18 0.40 -6.90 -40.40
CA GLN A 18 -0.12 -6.53 -41.73
C GLN A 18 -0.87 -7.69 -42.41
N SER A 19 -0.89 -8.89 -41.82
CA SER A 19 -1.44 -10.10 -42.47
C SER A 19 -2.97 -10.09 -42.63
N GLY A 20 -3.69 -9.20 -41.93
CA GLY A 20 -5.16 -9.19 -41.91
C GLY A 20 -5.79 -10.44 -41.26
N SER A 21 -4.99 -11.32 -40.66
CA SER A 21 -5.47 -12.53 -40.00
C SER A 21 -6.30 -12.19 -38.75
N SER A 22 -7.51 -12.74 -38.65
CA SER A 22 -8.39 -12.57 -37.48
C SER A 22 -7.80 -13.11 -36.18
N ASN A 23 -6.80 -14.00 -36.26
CA ASN A 23 -6.13 -14.58 -35.11
C ASN A 23 -4.92 -13.76 -34.63
N ILE A 24 -4.58 -12.68 -35.33
CA ILE A 24 -3.50 -11.76 -34.96
C ILE A 24 -4.12 -10.45 -34.48
N ILE A 25 -3.69 -10.00 -33.30
CA ILE A 25 -4.09 -8.72 -32.73
C ILE A 25 -2.83 -7.85 -32.65
N PRO A 26 -2.67 -6.86 -33.54
CA PRO A 26 -1.61 -5.87 -33.43
C PRO A 26 -1.82 -5.03 -32.18
N VAL A 27 -0.80 -4.97 -31.32
CA VAL A 27 -0.80 -4.09 -30.14
C VAL A 27 -0.54 -2.65 -30.60
N HIS A 28 -1.37 -1.71 -30.14
CA HIS A 28 -1.23 -0.29 -30.46
C HIS A 28 0.16 0.24 -30.00
N PRO A 29 0.85 1.11 -30.77
CA PRO A 29 2.17 1.62 -30.39
C PRO A 29 2.20 2.35 -29.03
N ASP A 30 1.09 2.99 -28.66
CA ASP A 30 0.93 3.68 -27.36
C ASP A 30 0.37 2.80 -26.24
N PHE A 31 0.13 1.51 -26.50
CA PHE A 31 -0.31 0.59 -25.45
C PHE A 31 0.74 0.51 -24.34
N ARG A 32 0.29 0.59 -23.09
CA ARG A 32 1.13 0.42 -21.89
C ARG A 32 0.42 -0.51 -20.92
N MET A 33 1.18 -1.36 -20.25
CA MET A 33 0.69 -2.22 -19.18
C MET A 33 1.39 -1.82 -17.88
N ILE A 34 0.61 -1.51 -16.85
CA ILE A 34 1.09 -1.22 -15.50
C ILE A 34 0.51 -2.30 -14.59
N ILE A 35 1.38 -2.98 -13.85
CA ILE A 35 0.98 -4.05 -12.94
C ILE A 35 1.38 -3.60 -11.53
N LEU A 36 0.43 -3.74 -10.60
CA LEU A 36 0.66 -3.55 -9.18
C LEU A 36 0.67 -4.93 -8.52
N ALA A 37 1.72 -5.21 -7.76
CA ALA A 37 1.86 -6.46 -7.02
C ALA A 37 2.40 -6.13 -5.63
N ASN A 38 1.86 -6.78 -4.61
CA ASN A 38 2.43 -6.75 -3.27
C ASN A 38 3.62 -7.69 -3.17
N ARG A 39 4.52 -7.42 -2.23
CA ARG A 39 5.60 -8.36 -1.89
C ARG A 39 4.97 -9.71 -1.48
N PRO A 40 5.43 -10.84 -2.02
CA PRO A 40 4.91 -12.15 -1.65
C PRO A 40 5.26 -12.45 -0.18
N GLY A 41 4.29 -12.96 0.58
CA GLY A 41 4.45 -13.28 2.00
C GLY A 41 3.21 -12.91 2.81
N PHE A 42 3.09 -13.42 4.04
CA PHE A 42 1.98 -13.05 4.92
C PHE A 42 1.93 -11.53 5.14
N PRO A 43 0.74 -10.88 5.12
CA PRO A 43 -0.61 -11.46 4.95
C PRO A 43 -1.06 -11.65 3.49
N PHE A 44 -0.25 -11.27 2.50
CA PHE A 44 -0.56 -11.35 1.07
C PHE A 44 -0.16 -12.71 0.49
N LEU A 45 -1.03 -13.70 0.73
CA LEU A 45 -0.92 -15.02 0.12
C LEU A 45 -1.14 -14.93 -1.40
N GLY A 46 -0.25 -15.52 -2.18
CA GLY A 46 -0.32 -15.47 -3.64
C GLY A 46 0.80 -16.24 -4.33
N ASN A 47 0.78 -16.22 -5.66
CA ASN A 47 1.84 -16.80 -6.48
C ASN A 47 2.99 -15.80 -6.62
N ASP A 48 4.22 -16.32 -6.77
CA ASP A 48 5.40 -15.51 -7.04
C ASP A 48 5.35 -14.92 -8.46
N PHE A 49 4.67 -13.78 -8.60
CA PHE A 49 4.55 -13.04 -9.85
C PHE A 49 5.93 -12.57 -10.34
N PHE A 50 6.76 -12.08 -9.41
CA PHE A 50 8.07 -11.52 -9.75
C PHE A 50 9.01 -12.62 -10.28
N GLY A 51 9.02 -13.79 -9.64
CA GLY A 51 9.79 -14.94 -10.14
C GLY A 51 9.31 -15.45 -11.50
N ALA A 52 8.03 -15.29 -11.84
CA ALA A 52 7.47 -15.79 -13.09
C ALA A 52 7.63 -14.83 -14.28
N LEU A 53 7.50 -13.52 -14.07
CA LEU A 53 7.40 -12.52 -15.14
C LEU A 53 8.20 -11.24 -14.87
N GLY A 54 8.96 -11.15 -13.78
CA GLY A 54 9.63 -9.92 -13.35
C GLY A 54 10.67 -9.38 -14.34
N ASP A 55 11.27 -10.25 -15.14
CA ASP A 55 12.24 -9.89 -16.19
C ASP A 55 11.59 -9.24 -17.42
N LEU A 56 10.27 -9.35 -17.57
CA LEU A 56 9.50 -8.74 -18.66
C LEU A 56 9.07 -7.29 -18.37
N PHE A 57 9.27 -6.80 -17.14
CA PHE A 57 8.80 -5.50 -16.69
C PHE A 57 9.94 -4.62 -16.15
N SER A 58 9.82 -3.31 -16.39
CA SER A 58 10.59 -2.32 -15.64
C SER A 58 9.99 -2.19 -14.25
N CYS A 59 10.63 -2.82 -13.27
CA CYS A 59 10.12 -2.88 -11.91
C CYS A 59 10.49 -1.61 -11.12
N HIS A 60 9.52 -1.08 -10.38
CA HIS A 60 9.70 0.02 -9.45
C HIS A 60 9.08 -0.37 -8.10
N ALA A 61 9.90 -0.45 -7.05
CA ALA A 61 9.43 -0.68 -5.70
C ALA A 61 8.84 0.63 -5.16
N VAL A 62 7.63 0.55 -4.61
CA VAL A 62 6.98 1.67 -3.92
C VAL A 62 7.10 1.41 -2.43
N ASP A 63 8.02 2.11 -1.80
CA ASP A 63 8.23 2.05 -0.35
C ASP A 63 7.21 2.91 0.39
N ASN A 64 7.14 2.72 1.71
CA ASN A 64 6.43 3.67 2.57
C ASN A 64 7.04 5.08 2.43
N PRO A 65 6.23 6.14 2.50
CA PRO A 65 6.74 7.50 2.42
C PRO A 65 7.75 7.80 3.53
N SER A 66 8.69 8.73 3.27
CA SER A 66 9.53 9.28 4.33
C SER A 66 8.65 9.97 5.39
N PRO A 67 9.10 10.10 6.65
CA PRO A 67 8.33 10.80 7.68
C PRO A 67 7.89 12.21 7.26
N GLU A 68 8.75 12.94 6.54
CA GLU A 68 8.46 14.29 6.03
C GLU A 68 7.39 14.26 4.94
N SER A 69 7.48 13.29 4.03
CA SER A 69 6.50 13.10 2.95
C SER A 69 5.14 12.67 3.49
N GLU A 70 5.14 11.76 4.48
CA GLU A 70 3.92 11.30 5.14
C GLU A 70 3.26 12.42 5.94
N LEU A 71 4.03 13.21 6.68
CA LEU A 71 3.52 14.40 7.38
C LEU A 71 2.85 15.38 6.40
N SER A 72 3.55 15.74 5.32
CA SER A 72 3.02 16.67 4.31
C SER A 72 1.76 16.14 3.61
N LEU A 73 1.68 14.83 3.39
CA LEU A 73 0.49 14.17 2.86
C LEU A 73 -0.68 14.26 3.84
N LEU A 74 -0.45 13.94 5.11
CA LEU A 74 -1.50 13.88 6.13
C LEU A 74 -2.04 15.27 6.49
N GLU A 75 -1.20 16.30 6.51
CA GLU A 75 -1.61 17.70 6.71
C GLU A 75 -2.63 18.16 5.63
N GLN A 76 -2.56 17.61 4.42
CA GLN A 76 -3.55 17.88 3.36
C GLN A 76 -4.89 17.20 3.62
N TYR A 77 -4.89 16.02 4.26
CA TYR A 77 -6.12 15.30 4.62
C TYR A 77 -6.80 15.86 5.87
N GLY A 78 -6.04 16.45 6.80
CA GLY A 78 -6.55 17.00 8.04
C GLY A 78 -5.98 18.39 8.36
N PRO A 79 -6.31 19.43 7.58
CA PRO A 79 -5.76 20.77 7.77
C PRO A 79 -6.12 21.41 9.12
N ASN A 80 -7.18 20.95 9.78
CA ASN A 80 -7.59 21.42 11.10
C ASN A 80 -7.13 20.48 12.23
N VAL A 81 -6.51 19.35 11.90
CA VAL A 81 -5.92 18.45 12.89
C VAL A 81 -4.59 19.05 13.35
N PRO A 82 -4.36 19.22 14.66
CA PRO A 82 -3.11 19.79 15.16
C PRO A 82 -1.88 19.04 14.60
N GLY A 83 -0.95 19.75 13.95
CA GLY A 83 0.23 19.13 13.32
C GLY A 83 1.08 18.31 14.29
N LYS A 84 1.07 18.64 15.59
CA LYS A 84 1.66 17.79 16.64
C LYS A 84 1.04 16.39 16.67
N ILE A 85 -0.28 16.27 16.56
CA ILE A 85 -0.97 14.96 16.52
C ILE A 85 -0.58 14.18 15.27
N ILE A 86 -0.53 14.84 14.11
CA ILE A 86 -0.13 14.20 12.84
C ILE A 86 1.31 13.67 12.95
N MET A 87 2.24 14.49 13.46
CA MET A 87 3.63 14.08 13.70
C MET A 87 3.73 12.87 14.63
N ARG A 88 2.91 12.80 15.69
CA ARG A 88 2.87 11.64 16.58
C ARG A 88 2.43 10.39 15.86
N LEU A 89 1.38 10.49 15.04
CA LEU A 89 0.88 9.37 14.24
C LEU A 89 1.94 8.86 13.26
N VAL A 90 2.63 9.75 12.54
CA VAL A 90 3.73 9.38 11.62
C VAL A 90 4.83 8.60 12.36
N LYS A 91 5.27 9.10 13.52
CA LYS A 91 6.31 8.42 14.32
C LYS A 91 5.86 7.06 14.84
N ALA A 92 4.66 6.99 15.42
CA ALA A 92 4.13 5.76 15.97
C ALA A 92 3.94 4.69 14.89
N PHE A 93 3.30 5.03 13.76
CA PHE A 93 3.10 4.08 12.67
C PHE A 93 4.41 3.71 11.96
N GLY A 94 5.37 4.63 11.86
CA GLY A 94 6.72 4.30 11.38
C GLY A 94 7.44 3.27 12.27
N GLU A 95 7.30 3.39 13.58
CA GLU A 95 7.85 2.41 14.53
C GLU A 95 7.14 1.05 14.41
N LEU A 96 5.81 1.03 14.28
CA LEU A 96 5.06 -0.21 14.06
C LEU A 96 5.44 -0.93 12.76
N ARG A 97 5.65 -0.18 11.66
CA ARG A 97 6.16 -0.75 10.40
C ARG A 97 7.54 -1.37 10.60
N SER A 98 8.42 -0.68 11.32
CA SER A 98 9.77 -1.19 11.62
C SER A 98 9.73 -2.48 12.45
N MET A 99 8.79 -2.58 13.39
CA MET A 99 8.55 -3.81 14.17
C MET A 99 8.00 -4.94 13.29
N ALA A 100 7.12 -4.63 12.33
CA ALA A 100 6.60 -5.61 11.38
C ALA A 100 7.71 -6.15 10.46
N ASP A 101 8.61 -5.28 9.97
CA ASP A 101 9.77 -5.68 9.16
C ASP A 101 10.73 -6.62 9.94
N GLN A 102 10.78 -6.48 11.27
CA GLN A 102 11.55 -7.35 12.17
C GLN A 102 10.79 -8.63 12.58
N GLY A 103 9.52 -8.77 12.18
CA GLY A 103 8.67 -9.90 12.56
C GLY A 103 8.14 -9.86 14.00
N LEU A 104 8.27 -8.71 14.68
CA LEU A 104 7.75 -8.51 16.05
C LEU A 104 6.23 -8.26 16.06
N VAL A 105 5.71 -7.68 14.99
CA VAL A 105 4.27 -7.47 14.76
C VAL A 105 3.89 -8.15 13.45
N GLN A 106 2.77 -8.85 13.43
CA GLN A 106 2.35 -9.63 12.25
C GLN A 106 1.80 -8.75 11.11
N TYR A 107 1.20 -7.61 11.46
CA TYR A 107 0.52 -6.75 10.49
C TYR A 107 1.33 -5.48 10.17
N PRO A 108 1.69 -5.23 8.90
CA PRO A 108 2.35 -4.00 8.49
C PRO A 108 1.34 -2.88 8.27
N TYR A 109 1.15 -2.01 9.27
CA TYR A 109 0.24 -0.86 9.15
C TYR A 109 0.68 0.11 8.05
N SER A 110 -0.19 0.38 7.07
CA SER A 110 0.10 1.24 5.93
C SER A 110 -0.21 2.72 6.22
N THR A 111 0.21 3.60 5.32
CA THR A 111 -0.17 5.02 5.35
C THR A 111 -1.68 5.22 5.26
N ARG A 112 -2.43 4.29 4.65
CA ARG A 112 -3.88 4.38 4.50
C ARG A 112 -4.60 4.36 5.85
N GLU A 113 -4.13 3.56 6.80
CA GLU A 113 -4.70 3.53 8.15
C GLU A 113 -4.53 4.89 8.84
N VAL A 114 -3.36 5.52 8.70
CA VAL A 114 -3.09 6.86 9.25
C VAL A 114 -3.95 7.94 8.59
N VAL A 115 -4.11 7.87 7.26
CA VAL A 115 -5.00 8.78 6.51
C VAL A 115 -6.43 8.69 7.03
N ASN A 116 -6.93 7.48 7.31
CA ASN A 116 -8.28 7.32 7.85
C ASN A 116 -8.41 7.91 9.26
N ILE A 117 -7.41 7.76 10.13
CA ILE A 117 -7.39 8.41 11.45
C ILE A 117 -7.45 9.93 11.30
N VAL A 118 -6.59 10.51 10.45
CA VAL A 118 -6.51 11.96 10.25
C VAL A 118 -7.80 12.52 9.65
N LYS A 119 -8.38 11.84 8.63
CA LYS A 119 -9.68 12.22 8.06
C LYS A 119 -10.80 12.16 9.10
N HIS A 120 -10.77 11.18 9.99
CA HIS A 120 -11.77 11.06 11.05
C HIS A 120 -11.64 12.18 12.08
N LEU A 121 -10.42 12.50 12.54
CA LEU A 121 -10.18 13.61 13.47
C LEU A 121 -10.54 14.98 12.85
N GLN A 122 -10.35 15.12 11.53
CA GLN A 122 -10.76 16.30 10.79
C GLN A 122 -12.28 16.50 10.82
N GLU A 123 -13.05 15.43 10.65
CA GLU A 123 -14.52 15.47 10.64
C GLU A 123 -15.11 15.52 12.08
N PHE A 124 -14.46 14.85 13.03
CA PHE A 124 -14.93 14.68 14.41
C PHE A 124 -13.90 15.21 15.43
N PRO A 125 -13.68 16.54 15.51
CA PRO A 125 -12.62 17.14 16.32
C PRO A 125 -12.80 16.96 17.83
N ASN A 126 -14.02 16.59 18.28
CA ASN A 126 -14.32 16.34 19.68
C ASN A 126 -14.02 14.90 20.11
N GLU A 127 -13.73 14.00 19.17
CA GLU A 127 -13.40 12.62 19.50
C GLU A 127 -11.93 12.50 19.95
N SER A 128 -11.70 11.69 20.98
CA SER A 128 -10.33 11.46 21.47
C SER A 128 -9.50 10.66 20.46
N LEU A 129 -8.23 11.04 20.30
CA LEU A 129 -7.26 10.30 19.48
C LEU A 129 -7.24 8.80 19.82
N ALA A 130 -7.24 8.47 21.12
CA ALA A 130 -7.24 7.09 21.60
C ALA A 130 -8.48 6.29 21.14
N SER A 131 -9.65 6.93 21.02
CA SER A 131 -10.86 6.30 20.48
C SER A 131 -10.71 5.96 19.01
N VAL A 132 -10.32 6.94 18.19
CA VAL A 132 -10.18 6.79 16.74
C VAL A 132 -9.11 5.76 16.38
N VAL A 133 -7.98 5.82 17.08
CA VAL A 133 -6.88 4.86 16.97
C VAL A 133 -7.39 3.44 17.26
N ARG A 134 -8.11 3.22 18.36
CA ARG A 134 -8.67 1.89 18.68
C ARG A 134 -9.58 1.35 17.58
N ASN A 135 -10.47 2.19 17.02
CA ASN A 135 -11.36 1.76 15.93
C ASN A 135 -10.60 1.22 14.70
N VAL A 136 -9.38 1.71 14.44
CA VAL A 136 -8.53 1.21 13.35
C VAL A 136 -7.84 -0.11 13.72
N PHE A 137 -7.51 -0.31 15.00
CA PHE A 137 -6.87 -1.52 15.51
C PHE A 137 -7.85 -2.60 15.99
N ASP A 138 -9.16 -2.33 15.99
CA ASP A 138 -10.18 -3.27 16.46
C ASP A 138 -10.15 -4.61 15.70
N PHE A 139 -9.64 -4.63 14.47
CA PHE A 139 -9.43 -5.87 13.72
C PHE A 139 -8.30 -6.75 14.30
N ASP A 140 -7.29 -6.14 14.93
CA ASP A 140 -6.15 -6.82 15.57
C ASP A 140 -6.36 -7.04 17.08
N SER A 141 -7.50 -6.59 17.63
CA SER A 141 -7.83 -6.60 19.06
C SER A 141 -7.86 -8.00 19.71
N TYR A 142 -7.76 -9.07 18.92
CA TYR A 142 -7.71 -10.44 19.39
C TYR A 142 -6.34 -10.86 19.96
N SER A 143 -5.27 -10.08 19.75
CA SER A 143 -3.98 -10.27 20.43
C SER A 143 -3.74 -9.17 21.46
N LYS A 144 -3.70 -9.58 22.74
CA LYS A 144 -3.32 -8.69 23.85
C LYS A 144 -1.89 -8.17 23.68
N GLU A 145 -0.98 -8.96 23.13
CA GLU A 145 0.39 -8.52 22.89
C GLU A 145 0.45 -7.37 21.88
N VAL A 146 -0.30 -7.49 20.77
CA VAL A 146 -0.38 -6.41 19.77
C VAL A 146 -0.99 -5.15 20.38
N GLN A 147 -2.05 -5.29 21.19
CA GLN A 147 -2.66 -4.15 21.87
C GLN A 147 -1.69 -3.44 22.82
N GLU A 148 -0.89 -4.19 23.60
CA GLU A 148 0.12 -3.62 24.49
C GLU A 148 1.23 -2.90 23.72
N ILE A 149 1.72 -3.49 22.62
CA ILE A 149 2.73 -2.88 21.74
C ILE A 149 2.20 -1.57 21.14
N LEU A 150 0.95 -1.57 20.66
CA LEU A 150 0.31 -0.38 20.09
C LEU A 150 0.20 0.74 21.12
N VAL A 151 -0.30 0.44 22.31
CA VAL A 151 -0.46 1.40 23.41
C VAL A 151 0.90 1.96 23.85
N GLN A 152 1.90 1.09 24.05
CA GLN A 152 3.26 1.51 24.41
C GLN A 152 3.90 2.40 23.35
N THR A 153 3.76 2.03 22.08
CA THR A 153 4.32 2.79 20.96
C THR A 153 3.67 4.17 20.84
N LEU A 154 2.35 4.27 21.01
CA LEU A 154 1.64 5.55 20.97
C LEU A 154 2.01 6.45 22.16
N HIS A 155 2.10 5.89 23.38
CA HIS A 155 2.52 6.63 24.57
C HIS A 155 3.97 7.13 24.48
N LYS A 156 4.87 6.37 23.84
CA LYS A 156 6.27 6.78 23.66
C LYS A 156 6.42 8.09 22.88
N HIS A 157 5.46 8.40 22.02
CA HIS A 157 5.46 9.62 21.21
C HIS A 157 4.51 10.72 21.74
N GLU A 158 3.96 10.60 22.97
CA GLU A 158 3.16 11.65 23.63
C GLU A 158 3.92 12.94 23.98
#